data_AF-A0A832VXB7-F1
#
_entry.id   AF-A0A832VXB7-F1
#
_cell.length_a   1.000
_cell.length_b   1.000
_cell.length_c   1.000
_cell.angle_alpha   90.00
_cell.angle_beta   90.00
_cell.angle_gamma   90.00
#
_symmetry.space_group_name_H-M   'P 1'
#
loop_
_entity.id
_entity.type
_entity.pdbx_description
1 polymer ?
#
loop_
_entity_poly.entity_id
_entity_poly.type
_entity_poly.pdbx_seq_one_letter_code
_entity_poly.pdbx_strand_id
1 'polypeptide(L)'
;MDEILEKIEEFFGFIPEIFKVLGDEPQILRAYYDKMESILSNDALPLVTKELIGVGAAVALGSEHCLQTHIKVARRLGASKDEILLAILIGASMAESTALSKSLRIFKEENL
;
A
#
# COMPACT_ATOMS: atom_id res chain seq x y z
N MET A 1 1.86 -10.21 24.36
CA MET A 1 2.56 -10.14 23.05
C MET A 1 3.36 -8.83 23.07
N ASP A 2 4.28 -8.54 22.14
CA ASP A 2 4.90 -7.19 22.12
C ASP A 2 3.76 -6.16 21.94
N GLU A 3 3.75 -5.06 22.72
CA GLU A 3 2.71 -4.02 22.67
C GLU A 3 2.51 -3.49 21.25
N ILE A 4 3.59 -3.39 20.46
CA ILE A 4 3.52 -2.97 19.06
C ILE A 4 2.71 -3.97 18.22
N LEU A 5 2.95 -5.27 18.42
CA LEU A 5 2.26 -6.33 17.68
C LEU A 5 0.77 -6.40 18.01
N GLU A 6 0.38 -6.11 19.26
CA GLU A 6 -1.02 -5.99 19.67
C GLU A 6 -1.72 -4.85 18.93
N LYS A 7 -1.09 -3.66 18.85
CA LYS A 7 -1.64 -2.52 18.09
C LYS A 7 -1.74 -2.80 16.58
N ILE A 8 -0.75 -3.51 16.03
CA ILE A 8 -0.77 -3.93 14.62
C ILE A 8 -1.94 -4.87 14.37
N GLU A 9 -2.13 -5.89 15.22
CA GLU A 9 -3.25 -6.82 15.07
C GLU A 9 -4.60 -6.10 15.20
N GLU A 10 -4.72 -5.15 16.14
CA GLU A 10 -5.94 -4.34 16.29
C GLU A 10 -6.24 -3.53 15.02
N PHE A 11 -5.23 -2.91 14.39
CA PHE A 11 -5.40 -2.08 13.20
C PHE A 11 -5.60 -2.87 11.89
N PHE A 12 -4.83 -3.93 11.68
CA PHE A 12 -4.88 -4.74 10.45
C PHE A 12 -5.93 -5.86 10.55
N GLY A 13 -6.34 -6.26 11.76
CA GLY A 13 -7.17 -7.44 12.02
C GLY A 13 -6.40 -8.77 11.96
N PHE A 14 -5.09 -8.69 11.73
CA PHE A 14 -4.10 -9.77 11.73
C PHE A 14 -2.73 -9.13 11.84
N ILE A 15 -1.66 -9.91 12.05
CA ILE A 15 -0.28 -9.40 11.98
C ILE A 15 0.27 -9.68 10.58
N PRO A 16 0.50 -8.67 9.71
CA PRO A 16 1.14 -8.88 8.43
C PRO A 16 2.54 -9.48 8.58
N GLU A 17 2.97 -10.28 7.60
CA GLU A 17 4.22 -11.04 7.68
C GLU A 17 5.46 -10.17 7.91
N ILE A 18 5.48 -8.97 7.32
CA ILE A 18 6.55 -7.99 7.54
C ILE A 18 6.74 -7.67 9.03
N PHE A 19 5.65 -7.53 9.80
CA PHE A 19 5.76 -7.23 11.23
C PHE A 19 6.16 -8.44 12.06
N LYS A 20 5.81 -9.66 11.63
CA LYS A 20 6.29 -10.89 12.28
C LYS A 20 7.80 -11.02 12.13
N VAL A 21 8.31 -10.87 10.91
CA VAL A 21 9.75 -10.93 10.61
C VAL A 21 10.51 -9.82 11.33
N LEU A 22 9.98 -8.59 11.34
CA LEU A 22 10.61 -7.49 12.08
C LEU A 22 10.55 -7.71 13.60
N GLY A 23 9.59 -8.48 14.11
CA GLY A 23 9.46 -8.81 15.53
C GLY A 23 10.64 -9.60 16.11
N ASP A 24 11.45 -10.24 15.26
CA ASP A 24 12.71 -10.86 15.67
C ASP A 24 13.77 -9.82 16.07
N GLU A 25 13.60 -8.55 15.64
CA GLU A 25 14.51 -7.43 15.90
C GLU A 25 13.75 -6.22 16.48
N PRO A 26 13.53 -6.15 17.81
CA PRO A 26 12.60 -5.19 18.43
C PRO A 26 12.88 -3.71 18.13
N GLN A 27 14.15 -3.33 18.00
CA GLN A 27 14.53 -1.95 17.66
C GLN A 27 14.14 -1.57 16.23
N ILE A 28 14.27 -2.53 15.29
CA ILE A 28 13.89 -2.33 13.90
C ILE A 28 12.36 -2.33 13.77
N LEU A 29 11.66 -3.23 14.46
CA LEU A 29 10.20 -3.24 14.53
C LEU A 29 9.67 -1.89 15.01
N ARG A 30 10.21 -1.37 16.12
CA ARG A 30 9.79 -0.08 16.68
C ARG A 30 10.00 1.07 15.70
N ALA A 31 11.19 1.18 15.11
CA ALA A 31 11.46 2.24 14.13
C ALA A 31 10.54 2.16 12.90
N TYR A 32 10.22 0.95 12.43
CA TYR A 32 9.29 0.75 11.32
C TYR A 32 7.85 1.12 11.71
N TYR A 33 7.42 0.69 12.90
CA TYR A 33 6.10 0.94 13.45
C TYR A 33 5.87 2.44 13.69
N ASP A 34 6.77 3.14 14.35
CA ASP A 34 6.63 4.57 14.67
C ASP A 34 6.44 5.42 13.40
N LYS A 35 7.16 5.07 12.32
CA LYS A 35 6.98 5.69 11.00
C LYS A 35 5.59 5.38 10.43
N MET A 36 5.14 4.12 10.49
CA MET A 36 3.82 3.72 10.00
C MET A 36 2.70 4.40 10.80
N GLU A 37 2.81 4.43 12.13
CA GLU A 37 1.86 5.09 13.03
C GLU A 37 1.73 6.57 12.69
N SER A 38 2.86 7.27 12.53
CA SER A 38 2.88 8.69 12.11
C SER A 38 2.15 8.95 10.78
N ILE A 39 2.27 8.02 9.81
CA ILE A 39 1.55 8.11 8.54
C ILE A 39 0.05 7.84 8.75
N LEU A 40 -0.30 6.80 9.51
CA LEU A 40 -1.69 6.36 9.71
C LEU A 40 -2.50 7.33 10.58
N SER A 41 -1.89 7.93 11.60
CA SER A 41 -2.53 8.88 12.51
C SER A 41 -2.62 10.32 11.97
N ASN A 42 -2.05 10.60 10.79
CA ASN A 42 -2.09 11.94 10.21
C ASN A 42 -3.47 12.27 9.61
N ASP A 43 -4.18 13.24 10.17
CA ASP A 43 -5.56 13.58 9.77
C ASP A 43 -5.68 14.30 8.42
N ALA A 44 -4.57 14.56 7.72
CA ALA A 44 -4.59 15.17 6.39
C ALA A 44 -5.31 14.31 5.34
N LEU A 45 -5.42 12.99 5.56
CA LEU A 45 -6.21 12.08 4.74
C LEU A 45 -6.99 11.09 5.62
N PRO A 46 -8.23 10.74 5.25
CA PRO A 46 -8.96 9.65 5.89
C PRO A 46 -8.20 8.31 5.77
N LEU A 47 -8.30 7.45 6.79
CA LEU A 47 -7.66 6.13 6.78
C LEU A 47 -8.03 5.28 5.55
N VAL A 48 -9.31 5.25 5.19
CA VAL A 48 -9.78 4.52 4.00
C VAL A 48 -9.12 5.04 2.72
N THR A 49 -8.90 6.35 2.60
CA THR A 49 -8.21 6.96 1.46
C THR A 49 -6.75 6.53 1.41
N LYS A 50 -6.05 6.47 2.55
CA LYS A 50 -4.65 5.99 2.61
C LYS A 50 -4.53 4.54 2.15
N GLU A 51 -5.46 3.68 2.55
CA GLU A 51 -5.46 2.28 2.10
C GLU A 51 -5.77 2.14 0.61
N LEU A 52 -6.68 2.95 0.04
CA LEU A 52 -6.93 2.98 -1.40
C LEU A 52 -5.68 3.44 -2.19
N ILE A 53 -4.91 4.40 -1.65
CA ILE A 53 -3.60 4.77 -2.21
C ILE A 53 -2.65 3.57 -2.15
N GLY A 54 -2.62 2.85 -1.02
CA GLY A 54 -1.85 1.61 -0.86
C GLY A 54 -2.21 0.53 -1.89
N VAL A 55 -3.50 0.33 -2.17
CA VAL A 55 -3.99 -0.55 -3.23
C VAL A 55 -3.44 -0.14 -4.59
N GLY A 56 -3.59 1.14 -4.97
CA GLY A 56 -3.09 1.64 -6.25
C GLY A 56 -1.57 1.51 -6.39
N ALA A 57 -0.82 1.81 -5.33
CA ALA A 57 0.63 1.66 -5.29
C ALA A 57 1.06 0.19 -5.42
N ALA A 58 0.38 -0.72 -4.73
CA ALA A 58 0.66 -2.15 -4.83
C ALA A 58 0.44 -2.69 -6.24
N VAL A 59 -0.63 -2.26 -6.93
CA VAL A 59 -0.87 -2.59 -8.34
C VAL A 59 0.24 -2.05 -9.23
N ALA A 60 0.58 -0.76 -9.10
CA ALA A 60 1.61 -0.13 -9.92
C ALA A 60 3.00 -0.79 -9.76
N LEU A 61 3.30 -1.30 -8.57
CA LEU A 61 4.54 -2.02 -8.25
C LEU A 61 4.48 -3.53 -8.56
N GLY A 62 3.33 -4.07 -8.94
CA GLY A 62 3.14 -5.51 -9.18
C GLY A 62 3.28 -6.37 -7.92
N SER A 63 3.02 -5.81 -6.73
CA SER A 63 3.18 -6.52 -5.45
C SER A 63 1.89 -7.21 -5.01
N GLU A 64 1.77 -8.51 -5.30
CA GLU A 64 0.57 -9.30 -4.99
C GLU A 64 0.26 -9.36 -3.48
N HIS A 65 1.27 -9.60 -2.64
CA HIS A 65 1.07 -9.68 -1.18
C HIS A 65 0.67 -8.33 -0.57
N CYS A 66 1.25 -7.22 -1.04
CA CYS A 66 0.84 -5.89 -0.60
C CYS A 66 -0.60 -5.61 -1.06
N LEU A 67 -0.94 -5.97 -2.29
CA LEU A 67 -2.29 -5.77 -2.84
C LEU A 67 -3.34 -6.52 -2.01
N GLN A 68 -3.09 -7.78 -1.70
CA GLN A 68 -3.97 -8.59 -0.84
C GLN A 68 -4.15 -7.97 0.55
N THR A 69 -3.06 -7.45 1.14
CA THR A 69 -3.08 -6.81 2.46
C THR A 69 -3.90 -5.53 2.43
N HIS A 70 -3.60 -4.60 1.54
CA HIS A 70 -4.29 -3.31 1.45
C HIS A 70 -5.76 -3.47 1.07
N ILE A 71 -6.13 -4.41 0.19
CA ILE A 71 -7.55 -4.70 -0.11
C ILE A 71 -8.30 -5.16 1.15
N LYS A 72 -7.69 -6.05 1.97
CA LYS A 72 -8.33 -6.52 3.20
C LYS A 72 -8.56 -5.38 4.20
N VAL A 73 -7.56 -4.53 4.39
CA VAL A 73 -7.65 -3.40 5.32
C VAL A 73 -8.64 -2.34 4.80
N ALA A 74 -8.56 -1.97 3.52
CA ALA A 74 -9.50 -1.03 2.90
C ALA A 74 -10.96 -1.48 3.09
N ARG A 75 -11.26 -2.76 2.85
CA ARG A 75 -12.59 -3.33 3.08
C ARG A 75 -13.01 -3.27 4.55
N ARG A 76 -12.10 -3.53 5.48
CA ARG A 76 -12.36 -3.43 6.93
C ARG A 76 -12.68 -1.99 7.34
N LEU A 77 -12.06 -1.01 6.69
CA LEU A 77 -12.32 0.42 6.88
C LEU A 77 -13.56 0.93 6.12
N GLY A 78 -14.30 0.03 5.45
CA GLY A 78 -15.57 0.36 4.79
C GLY A 78 -15.47 0.74 3.31
N ALA A 79 -14.32 0.56 2.66
CA ALA A 79 -14.20 0.79 1.22
C ALA A 79 -15.15 -0.15 0.44
N SER A 80 -15.88 0.44 -0.49
CA SER A 80 -16.75 -0.26 -1.43
C SER A 80 -15.95 -1.03 -2.49
N LYS A 81 -16.63 -1.96 -3.17
CA LYS A 81 -16.04 -2.67 -4.31
C LYS A 81 -15.63 -1.70 -5.42
N ASP A 82 -16.43 -0.66 -5.66
CA ASP A 82 -16.21 0.31 -6.73
C ASP A 82 -15.00 1.20 -6.43
N GLU A 83 -14.81 1.63 -5.18
CA GLU A 83 -13.62 2.39 -4.77
C GLU A 83 -12.33 1.57 -4.93
N ILE A 84 -12.36 0.29 -4.53
CA ILE A 84 -11.21 -0.61 -4.69
C ILE A 84 -10.92 -0.86 -6.17
N LEU A 85 -11.95 -1.12 -6.98
CA LEU A 85 -11.80 -1.30 -8.42
C LEU A 85 -11.18 -0.04 -9.06
N LEU A 86 -11.67 1.14 -8.70
CA LEU A 86 -11.13 2.41 -9.19
C LEU A 86 -9.65 2.59 -8.80
N ALA A 87 -9.28 2.29 -7.56
CA ALA A 87 -7.88 2.35 -7.11
C ALA A 87 -6.97 1.40 -7.91
N ILE A 88 -7.45 0.19 -8.21
CA ILE A 88 -6.74 -0.78 -9.06
C ILE A 88 -6.53 -0.22 -10.47
N LEU A 89 -7.58 0.32 -11.09
CA LEU A 89 -7.52 0.88 -12.44
C LEU A 89 -6.57 2.08 -12.50
N ILE A 90 -6.58 2.94 -11.48
CA ILE A 90 -5.64 4.07 -11.35
C ILE A 90 -4.20 3.54 -11.26
N GLY A 91 -3.93 2.57 -10.39
CA GLY A 91 -2.60 1.97 -10.25
C GLY A 91 -2.09 1.34 -11.56
N ALA A 92 -2.95 0.60 -12.26
CA ALA A 92 -2.63 0.01 -13.55
C ALA A 92 -2.32 1.07 -14.62
N SER A 93 -3.11 2.15 -14.67
CA SER A 93 -2.86 3.28 -15.57
C SER A 93 -1.52 3.96 -15.30
N MET A 94 -1.07 4.05 -14.04
CA MET A 94 0.26 4.60 -13.71
C MET A 94 1.40 3.70 -14.19
N ALA A 95 1.23 2.37 -14.11
CA ALA A 95 2.19 1.42 -14.68
C ALA A 95 2.26 1.54 -16.22
N GLU A 96 1.11 1.61 -16.89
CA GLU A 96 1.02 1.84 -18.34
C GLU A 96 1.68 3.17 -18.73
N SER A 97 1.33 4.25 -18.04
CA SER A 97 1.90 5.59 -18.30
C SER A 97 3.42 5.58 -18.18
N THR A 98 3.97 4.84 -17.21
CA THR A 98 5.42 4.68 -17.05
C THR A 98 6.06 3.99 -18.26
N ALA A 99 5.42 2.95 -18.78
CA ALA A 99 5.90 2.25 -19.97
C ALA A 99 5.83 3.14 -21.22
N LEU A 100 4.67 3.78 -21.46
CA LEU A 100 4.45 4.68 -22.59
C LEU A 100 5.39 5.89 -22.57
N SER A 101 5.59 6.52 -21.41
CA SER A 101 6.47 7.69 -21.26
C SER A 101 7.91 7.40 -21.70
N LYS A 102 8.40 6.18 -21.43
CA LYS A 102 9.74 5.75 -21.85
C LYS A 102 9.77 5.34 -23.32
N SER A 103 8.82 4.50 -23.75
CA SER A 103 8.83 3.93 -25.10
C SER A 103 8.51 4.95 -26.18
N LEU A 104 7.50 5.81 -25.97
CA LEU A 104 7.10 6.81 -26.97
C LEU A 104 8.13 7.92 -27.14
N ARG A 105 8.94 8.19 -26.10
CA ARG A 105 10.08 9.11 -26.22
C ARG A 105 11.12 8.56 -27.19
N ILE A 106 11.49 7.30 -27.02
CA ILE A 106 12.44 6.61 -27.90
C ILE A 106 11.85 6.49 -29.32
N PHE A 107 10.59 6.09 -29.44
CA PHE A 107 9.89 6.00 -30.72
C PHE A 107 9.98 7.31 -31.52
N LYS A 108 9.74 8.44 -30.84
CA LYS A 108 9.88 9.77 -31.43
C LYS A 108 11.32 10.11 -31.81
N GLU A 109 12.31 9.71 -31.00
CA GLU A 109 13.75 9.93 -31.28
C GLU A 109 14.22 9.15 -32.52
N GLU A 110 13.64 7.98 -32.78
CA GLU A 110 13.91 7.15 -33.97
C GLU A 110 13.20 7.65 -35.24
N ASN A 111 12.45 8.76 -35.17
CA ASN A 111 11.61 9.30 -36.27
C ASN A 111 10.58 8.29 -36.82
N LEU A 112 10.05 7.43 -35.95
CA LEU A 112 8.92 6.54 -36.27
C LEU A 112 7.58 7.20 -35.94
#